data_AF-A0A5C4S9X6-F1
#
_entry.id   AF-A0A5C4S9X6-F1
#
_cell.length_a   1.000
_cell.length_b   1.000
_cell.length_c   1.000
_cell.angle_alpha   90.00
_cell.angle_beta   90.00
_cell.angle_gamma   90.00
#
_symmetry.space_group_name_H-M   'P 1'
#
loop_
_entity.id
_entity.type
_entity.pdbx_description
1 polymer ?
#
loop_
_entity_poly.entity_id
_entity_poly.type
_entity_poly.pdbx_seq_one_letter_code
_entity_poly.pdbx_strand_id
1 'polypeptide(L)'
;QIKRGKKISDEAKGRMAKSNLRLVVSIAKRYTNRGLPFLDLIQEGNIGLMKAVDKFEYKRGYKFSTYATWWIRQAISRAIADQARTIRIPIHMIETINQINKIIREHLQKDGK
;
A
#
# COMPACT_ATOMS: atom_id res chain seq x y z
N GLN A 1 -24.76 -3.65 25.97
CA GLN A 1 -25.13 -3.89 24.54
C GLN A 1 -24.03 -3.47 23.55
N ILE A 2 -23.42 -2.29 23.72
CA ILE A 2 -22.35 -1.76 22.83
C ILE A 2 -21.16 -2.72 22.66
N LYS A 3 -20.69 -3.38 23.74
CA LYS A 3 -19.57 -4.33 23.68
C LYS A 3 -19.83 -5.53 22.76
N ARG A 4 -21.07 -6.04 22.71
CA ARG A 4 -21.45 -7.20 21.88
C ARG A 4 -21.51 -6.83 20.40
N GLY A 5 -22.10 -5.67 20.07
CA GLY A 5 -22.15 -5.16 18.70
C GLY A 5 -20.76 -4.88 18.12
N LYS A 6 -19.86 -4.30 18.93
CA LYS A 6 -18.47 -4.06 18.55
C LYS A 6 -17.75 -5.37 18.20
N LYS A 7 -17.87 -6.40 19.05
CA LYS A 7 -17.26 -7.72 18.82
C LYS A 7 -17.70 -8.34 17.49
N ILE A 8 -19.00 -8.30 17.19
CA ILE A 8 -19.55 -8.84 15.93
C ILE A 8 -18.98 -8.08 14.71
N SER A 9 -18.87 -6.75 14.82
CA SER A 9 -18.28 -5.93 13.75
C SER A 9 -16.81 -6.27 13.53
N ASP A 10 -16.03 -6.37 14.60
CA ASP A 10 -14.59 -6.67 14.53
C ASP A 10 -14.34 -8.06 13.94
N GLU A 11 -15.15 -9.06 14.30
CA GLU A 11 -15.08 -10.41 13.72
C GLU A 11 -15.42 -10.41 12.22
N ALA A 12 -16.45 -9.66 11.81
CA ALA A 12 -16.84 -9.56 10.41
C ALA A 12 -15.75 -8.87 9.57
N LYS A 13 -15.17 -7.77 10.07
CA LYS A 13 -14.03 -7.08 9.45
C LYS A 13 -12.81 -8.00 9.35
N GLY A 14 -12.52 -8.75 10.41
CA GLY A 14 -11.45 -9.74 10.43
C GLY A 14 -11.62 -10.82 9.37
N ARG A 15 -12.84 -11.37 9.20
CA ARG A 15 -13.15 -12.32 8.12
C ARG A 15 -12.97 -11.67 6.75
N MET A 16 -13.46 -10.46 6.56
CA MET A 16 -13.33 -9.73 5.29
C MET A 16 -11.87 -9.46 4.91
N ALA A 17 -11.03 -9.05 5.87
CA ALA A 17 -9.61 -8.86 5.65
C ALA A 17 -8.90 -10.19 5.30
N LYS A 18 -9.15 -11.27 6.06
CA LYS A 18 -8.53 -12.59 5.83
C LYS A 18 -8.82 -13.14 4.43
N SER A 19 -10.05 -12.99 3.95
CA SER A 19 -10.43 -13.41 2.58
C SER A 19 -9.68 -12.67 1.48
N ASN A 20 -9.12 -11.49 1.75
CA ASN A 20 -8.46 -10.62 0.77
C ASN A 20 -6.93 -10.55 0.93
N LEU A 21 -6.30 -11.36 1.79
CA LEU A 21 -4.84 -11.35 1.96
C LEU A 21 -4.07 -11.66 0.66
N ARG A 22 -4.64 -12.51 -0.21
CA ARG A 22 -4.03 -12.81 -1.53
C ARG A 22 -3.93 -11.59 -2.44
N LEU A 23 -4.85 -10.63 -2.31
CA LEU A 23 -4.80 -9.36 -3.04
C LEU A 23 -3.60 -8.52 -2.58
N VAL A 24 -3.32 -8.50 -1.28
CA VAL A 24 -2.15 -7.78 -0.74
C VAL A 24 -0.86 -8.36 -1.30
N VAL A 25 -0.71 -9.69 -1.27
CA VAL A 25 0.46 -10.37 -1.81
C VAL A 25 0.65 -10.07 -3.31
N SER A 26 -0.42 -10.10 -4.11
CA SER A 26 -0.33 -9.82 -5.55
C SER A 26 0.05 -8.36 -5.85
N ILE A 27 -0.31 -7.42 -4.98
CA ILE A 27 0.08 -6.02 -5.08
C ILE A 27 1.53 -5.82 -4.63
N ALA A 28 1.91 -6.38 -3.48
CA ALA A 28 3.24 -6.25 -2.90
C ALA A 28 4.35 -6.80 -3.80
N LYS A 29 4.07 -7.84 -4.59
CA LYS A 29 5.01 -8.40 -5.57
C LYS A 29 5.57 -7.37 -6.57
N ARG A 30 4.84 -6.28 -6.86
CA ARG A 30 5.31 -5.22 -7.78
C ARG A 30 6.28 -4.22 -7.13
N TYR A 31 6.45 -4.29 -5.83
CA TYR A 31 7.29 -3.38 -5.04
C TYR A 31 8.53 -4.08 -4.45
N THR A 32 8.79 -5.33 -4.85
CA THR A 32 10.01 -6.05 -4.50
C THR A 32 11.24 -5.29 -4.99
N ASN A 33 12.39 -5.52 -4.33
CA ASN A 33 13.69 -4.91 -4.66
C ASN A 33 13.72 -3.38 -4.54
N ARG A 34 12.84 -2.77 -3.74
CA ARG A 34 12.82 -1.32 -3.46
C ARG A 34 13.42 -0.95 -2.09
N GLY A 35 14.25 -1.81 -1.53
CA GLY A 35 14.95 -1.57 -0.26
C GLY A 35 14.22 -2.05 1.00
N LEU A 36 13.02 -2.63 0.89
CA LEU A 36 12.30 -3.24 2.01
C LEU A 36 12.07 -4.76 1.75
N PRO A 37 12.23 -5.63 2.76
CA PRO A 37 11.92 -7.05 2.64
C PRO A 37 10.48 -7.34 2.19
N PHE A 38 10.29 -8.45 1.48
CA PHE A 38 8.98 -8.80 0.91
C PHE A 38 7.89 -9.02 1.98
N LEU A 39 8.26 -9.63 3.12
CA LEU A 39 7.32 -9.83 4.23
C LEU A 39 6.87 -8.48 4.82
N ASP A 40 7.78 -7.52 4.96
CA ASP A 40 7.46 -6.20 5.48
C ASP A 40 6.53 -5.43 4.53
N LEU A 41 6.74 -5.54 3.21
CA LEU A 41 5.81 -4.99 2.21
C LEU A 41 4.40 -5.60 2.34
N ILE A 42 4.30 -6.90 2.61
CA ILE A 42 3.00 -7.56 2.86
C ILE A 42 2.36 -7.03 4.14
N GLN A 43 3.13 -6.86 5.21
CA GLN A 43 2.60 -6.38 6.49
C GLN A 43 2.07 -4.94 6.37
N GLU A 44 2.83 -4.06 5.72
CA GLU A 44 2.40 -2.68 5.44
C GLU A 44 1.17 -2.65 4.52
N GLY A 45 1.14 -3.53 3.52
CA GLY A 45 -0.03 -3.74 2.68
C GLY A 45 -1.26 -4.24 3.45
N ASN A 46 -1.08 -5.12 4.43
CA ASN A 46 -2.15 -5.63 5.30
C ASN A 46 -2.73 -4.52 6.19
N ILE A 47 -1.88 -3.60 6.69
CA ILE A 47 -2.32 -2.40 7.41
C ILE A 47 -3.17 -1.51 6.48
N GLY A 48 -2.75 -1.32 5.23
CA GLY A 48 -3.54 -0.64 4.21
C GLY A 48 -4.88 -1.31 3.94
N LEU A 49 -4.91 -2.63 3.83
CA LEU A 49 -6.14 -3.41 3.65
C LEU A 49 -7.11 -3.24 4.81
N MET A 50 -6.63 -3.30 6.06
CA MET A 50 -7.48 -3.10 7.24
C MET A 50 -8.17 -1.72 7.22
N LYS A 51 -7.42 -0.66 6.87
CA LYS A 51 -7.98 0.69 6.69
C LYS A 51 -9.04 0.74 5.59
N ALA A 52 -8.84 -0.01 4.50
CA ALA A 52 -9.83 -0.12 3.44
C ALA A 52 -11.10 -0.83 3.92
N VAL A 53 -10.98 -1.91 4.70
CA VAL A 53 -12.13 -2.64 5.27
C VAL A 53 -12.93 -1.73 6.20
N ASP A 54 -12.26 -0.92 7.02
CA ASP A 54 -12.93 -0.01 7.94
C ASP A 54 -13.75 1.09 7.24
N LYS A 55 -13.31 1.53 6.06
CA LYS A 55 -13.90 2.65 5.32
C LYS A 55 -14.76 2.22 4.13
N PHE A 56 -14.88 0.93 3.86
CA PHE A 56 -15.57 0.46 2.67
C PHE A 56 -17.10 0.57 2.83
N GLU A 57 -17.72 1.24 1.86
CA GLU A 57 -19.18 1.38 1.77
C GLU A 57 -19.72 0.55 0.60
N TYR A 58 -20.34 -0.59 0.90
CA TYR A 58 -20.89 -1.48 -0.13
C TYR A 58 -22.04 -0.84 -0.93
N LYS A 59 -22.75 0.14 -0.35
CA LYS A 59 -23.89 0.84 -0.98
C LYS A 59 -23.49 1.66 -2.22
N ARG A 60 -22.20 1.97 -2.39
CA ARG A 60 -21.69 2.71 -3.55
C ARG A 60 -21.58 1.86 -4.83
N GLY A 61 -21.77 0.55 -4.75
CA GLY A 61 -21.79 -0.34 -5.93
C GLY A 61 -20.41 -0.71 -6.51
N TYR A 62 -19.31 -0.20 -5.95
CA TYR A 62 -17.97 -0.57 -6.40
C TYR A 62 -17.47 -1.86 -5.75
N LYS A 63 -16.71 -2.66 -6.52
CA LYS A 63 -16.04 -3.86 -6.00
C LYS A 63 -15.02 -3.49 -4.92
N PHE A 64 -14.99 -4.25 -3.84
CA PHE A 64 -14.05 -4.04 -2.75
C PHE A 64 -12.58 -4.08 -3.19
N SER A 65 -12.22 -5.00 -4.09
CA SER A 65 -10.83 -5.15 -4.58
C SER A 65 -10.30 -3.87 -5.24
N THR A 66 -11.16 -3.16 -5.99
CA THR A 66 -10.82 -1.87 -6.60
C THR A 66 -10.49 -0.83 -5.53
N TYR A 67 -11.33 -0.73 -4.49
CA TYR A 67 -11.15 0.21 -3.39
C TYR A 67 -9.91 -0.13 -2.55
N ALA A 68 -9.76 -1.39 -2.16
CA ALA A 68 -8.65 -1.88 -1.35
C ALA A 68 -7.30 -1.68 -2.04
N THR A 69 -7.24 -1.82 -3.37
CA THR A 69 -6.00 -1.64 -4.13
C THR A 69 -5.36 -0.27 -3.90
N TRP A 70 -6.14 0.81 -3.79
CA TRP A 70 -5.62 2.15 -3.51
C TRP A 70 -4.95 2.25 -2.15
N TRP A 71 -5.64 1.78 -1.10
CA TRP A 71 -5.11 1.80 0.26
C TRP A 71 -3.88 0.92 0.44
N ILE A 72 -3.87 -0.27 -0.18
CA ILE A 72 -2.72 -1.19 -0.14
C ILE A 72 -1.50 -0.53 -0.82
N ARG A 73 -1.69 0.03 -2.04
CA ARG A 73 -0.61 0.71 -2.75
C ARG A 73 -0.08 1.91 -1.98
N GLN A 74 -0.96 2.70 -1.38
CA GLN A 74 -0.57 3.86 -0.59
C GLN A 74 0.24 3.47 0.64
N ALA A 75 -0.19 2.45 1.38
CA ALA A 75 0.51 1.98 2.57
C ALA A 75 1.91 1.46 2.22
N ILE A 76 2.02 0.63 1.18
CA ILE A 76 3.31 0.10 0.71
C ILE A 76 4.24 1.23 0.24
N SER A 77 3.77 2.14 -0.61
CA SER A 77 4.61 3.25 -1.11
C SER A 77 5.10 4.15 0.03
N ARG A 78 4.25 4.42 1.03
CA ARG A 78 4.63 5.21 2.21
C ARG A 78 5.70 4.48 3.04
N ALA A 79 5.52 3.20 3.31
CA ALA A 79 6.49 2.41 4.07
C ALA A 79 7.87 2.38 3.40
N ILE A 80 7.92 2.21 2.08
CA ILE A 80 9.17 2.27 1.32
C ILE A 80 9.82 3.64 1.45
N ALA A 81 9.06 4.72 1.31
CA ALA A 81 9.60 6.07 1.46
C ALA A 81 10.17 6.32 2.87
N ASP A 82 9.48 5.80 3.89
CA ASP A 82 9.82 6.06 5.30
C ASP A 82 10.94 5.16 5.84
N GLN A 83 11.05 3.91 5.39
CA GLN A 83 11.86 2.86 6.01
C GLN A 83 12.91 2.21 5.10
N ALA A 84 12.85 2.38 3.77
CA ALA A 84 13.74 1.65 2.85
C ALA A 84 15.21 2.15 2.87
N ARG A 85 15.50 3.22 3.60
CA ARG A 85 16.85 3.80 3.73
C ARG A 85 17.26 3.77 5.20
N THR A 86 18.54 3.46 5.44
CA THR A 86 19.13 3.48 6.78
C THR A 86 18.99 4.84 7.45
N ILE A 87 19.14 5.92 6.67
CA ILE A 87 18.88 7.29 7.13
C ILE A 87 17.57 7.74 6.51
N ARG A 88 16.62 8.11 7.37
CA ARG A 88 15.30 8.59 6.96
C ARG A 88 15.42 9.89 6.16
N ILE A 89 14.81 9.90 4.98
CA ILE A 89 14.68 11.10 4.13
C ILE A 89 13.19 11.49 4.11
N PRO A 90 12.84 12.78 4.25
CA PRO A 90 11.46 13.24 4.15
C PRO A 90 10.80 12.87 2.81
N ILE A 91 9.49 12.60 2.82
CA ILE A 91 8.77 12.08 1.64
C ILE A 91 8.81 13.01 0.42
N HIS A 92 8.71 14.33 0.63
CA HIS A 92 8.76 15.31 -0.47
C HIS A 92 10.12 15.31 -1.18
N MET A 93 11.22 15.05 -0.46
CA MET A 93 12.55 14.93 -1.06
C MET A 93 12.66 13.67 -1.93
N ILE A 94 12.00 12.58 -1.55
CA ILE A 94 11.96 11.34 -2.34
C ILE A 94 11.17 11.55 -3.63
N GLU A 95 10.09 12.32 -3.59
CA GLU A 95 9.33 12.73 -4.78
C GLU A 95 10.22 13.53 -5.74
N THR A 96 10.96 14.51 -5.22
CA THR A 96 11.94 15.28 -6.02
C THR A 96 13.00 14.38 -6.66
N ILE A 97 13.58 13.44 -5.90
CA ILE A 97 14.57 12.48 -6.42
C ILE A 97 13.96 11.60 -7.53
N ASN A 98 12.74 11.11 -7.35
CA ASN A 98 12.07 10.30 -8.35
C ASN A 98 11.77 11.10 -9.63
N GLN A 99 11.42 12.38 -9.50
CA GLN A 99 11.22 13.28 -10.63
C GLN A 99 12.53 13.53 -11.39
N ILE A 100 13.62 13.80 -10.67
CA ILE A 100 14.95 13.95 -11.27
C ILE A 100 15.36 12.67 -12.01
N ASN A 101 15.20 11.49 -11.39
CA ASN A 101 15.51 10.21 -12.02
C ASN A 101 14.69 9.94 -13.28
N LYS A 102 13.42 10.40 -13.31
CA LYS A 102 12.56 10.30 -14.50
C LYS A 102 13.11 11.18 -15.63
N ILE A 103 13.45 12.44 -15.34
CA ILE A 103 14.01 13.37 -16.33
C ILE A 103 15.35 12.86 -16.87
N ILE A 104 16.22 12.37 -16.00
CA ILE A 104 17.51 11.78 -16.41
C ILE A 104 17.29 10.62 -17.39
N ARG A 105 16.34 9.70 -17.09
CA ARG A 105 16.02 8.58 -18.00
C ARG A 105 15.47 9.05 -19.34
N GLU A 106 14.61 10.05 -19.34
CA GLU A 106 14.05 10.62 -20.57
C GLU A 106 15.13 11.33 -21.42
N HIS A 107 16.07 12.04 -20.78
CA HIS A 107 17.20 12.68 -21.45
C HIS A 107 18.15 11.63 -22.06
N LEU A 108 18.53 10.62 -21.27
CA LEU A 108 19.40 9.53 -21.72
C LEU A 108 18.82 8.78 -22.93
N GLN A 109 17.50 8.59 -22.96
CA GLN A 109 16.82 7.92 -24.07
C GLN A 109 16.78 8.78 -25.35
N LYS A 110 16.74 10.11 -25.22
CA LYS A 110 16.71 11.04 -26.35
C LYS A 110 18.09 11.29 -26.94
N ASP A 111 19.07 11.51 -26.07
CA ASP A 111 20.40 12.00 -26.46
C ASP A 111 21.46 10.88 -26.52
N GLY A 112 21.12 9.66 -26.09
CA GLY A 112 22.00 8.48 -26.14
C GLY A 112 23.25 8.58 -25.26
N LYS A 113 23.34 9.64 -24.44
CA LYS A 113 24.37 9.92 -23.45
C LYS A 113 23.72 10.47 -22.18
#